data_AF-A0A538Q7V9-F1
#
_entry.id   AF-A0A538Q7V9-F1
#
_cell.length_a   1.000
_cell.length_b   1.000
_cell.length_c   1.000
_cell.angle_alpha   90.00
_cell.angle_beta   90.00
_cell.angle_gamma   90.00
#
_symmetry.space_group_name_H-M   'P 1'
#
loop_
_entity.id
_entity.type
_entity.pdbx_description
1 polymer ?
#
loop_
_entity_poly.entity_id
_entity_poly.type
_entity_poly.pdbx_seq_one_letter_code
_entity_poly.pdbx_strand_id
1 'polypeptide(L)'
;MEKRSPEFLICVRLLRRLDEIIAEGNGDSPEADAVRSQMEEPWSAMADEEQHLLDLLSADVCTLWKAPRPRQAPNAEACAGFDAALRAEDWREVLASLHRAPGLADPPRAALMRAQAWRALGHPDVADEFIALARRLLDSAPPGNTAVRRRRTKPVDLPMFRSAEA
;
A
#
# COMPACT_ATOMS: atom_id res chain seq x y z
N MET A 1 -9.74 20.34 -4.70
CA MET A 1 -9.64 19.01 -5.35
C MET A 1 -9.08 19.28 -6.74
N GLU A 2 -7.75 19.17 -6.90
CA GLU A 2 -7.13 19.38 -8.21
C GLU A 2 -7.64 18.31 -9.18
N LYS A 3 -8.11 18.74 -10.35
CA LYS A 3 -8.50 17.82 -11.42
C LYS A 3 -7.22 17.21 -11.98
N ARG A 4 -7.13 15.88 -11.97
CA ARG A 4 -6.08 15.14 -12.67
C ARG A 4 -6.12 15.44 -14.17
N SER A 5 -4.96 15.38 -14.80
CA SER A 5 -4.84 15.55 -16.25
C SER A 5 -5.62 14.48 -17.01
N PRO A 6 -6.10 14.78 -18.23
CA PRO A 6 -6.67 13.77 -19.13
C PRO A 6 -5.73 12.59 -19.37
N GLU A 7 -4.43 12.85 -19.46
CA GLU A 7 -3.34 11.90 -19.67
C GLU A 7 -3.27 10.90 -18.52
N PHE A 8 -3.31 11.39 -17.28
CA PHE A 8 -3.39 10.54 -16.10
C PHE A 8 -4.60 9.60 -16.15
N LEU A 9 -5.78 10.11 -16.50
CA LEU A 9 -6.99 9.27 -16.60
C LEU A 9 -6.90 8.25 -17.73
N ILE A 10 -6.23 8.56 -18.84
CA ILE A 10 -5.93 7.62 -19.93
C ILE A 10 -5.04 6.50 -19.40
N CYS A 11 -3.93 6.85 -18.75
CA CYS A 11 -2.99 5.85 -18.24
C CYS A 11 -3.61 4.98 -17.14
N VAL A 12 -4.48 5.50 -16.27
CA VAL A 12 -5.21 4.68 -15.29
C VAL A 12 -6.09 3.63 -15.97
N ARG A 13 -6.80 4.00 -17.06
CA ARG A 13 -7.61 3.04 -17.82
C ARG A 13 -6.74 1.99 -18.51
N LEU A 14 -5.64 2.40 -19.14
CA LEU A 14 -4.70 1.48 -19.79
C LEU A 14 -4.04 0.54 -18.78
N LEU A 15 -3.67 1.03 -17.60
CA LEU A 15 -3.12 0.23 -16.52
C LEU A 15 -4.10 -0.85 -16.06
N ARG A 16 -5.38 -0.50 -15.88
CA ARG A 16 -6.44 -1.48 -15.56
C ARG A 16 -6.59 -2.53 -16.65
N ARG A 17 -6.57 -2.12 -17.92
CA ARG A 17 -6.63 -3.06 -19.05
C ARG A 17 -5.42 -4.00 -19.08
N LEU A 18 -4.22 -3.47 -18.85
CA LEU A 18 -3.00 -4.26 -18.79
C LEU A 18 -3.07 -5.27 -17.63
N ASP A 19 -3.61 -4.85 -16.49
CA ASP A 19 -3.79 -5.69 -15.32
C ASP A 19 -4.75 -6.87 -15.57
N GLU A 20 -5.87 -6.63 -16.26
CA GLU A 20 -6.79 -7.70 -16.72
C GLU A 20 -6.05 -8.73 -17.59
N ILE A 21 -5.28 -8.27 -18.57
CA ILE A 21 -4.51 -9.14 -19.49
C ILE A 21 -3.47 -9.96 -18.71
N ILE A 22 -2.80 -9.35 -17.72
CA ILE A 22 -1.83 -10.05 -16.85
C ILE A 22 -2.54 -11.08 -15.98
N ALA A 23 -3.71 -10.77 -15.43
CA ALA A 23 -4.49 -11.69 -14.60
C ALA A 23 -4.95 -12.93 -15.39
N GLU A 24 -5.17 -12.80 -16.69
CA GLU A 24 -5.47 -13.92 -17.60
C GLU A 24 -4.24 -14.77 -17.98
N GLY A 25 -3.03 -14.38 -17.54
CA GLY A 25 -1.78 -15.06 -17.86
C GLY A 25 -1.16 -14.63 -19.19
N ASN A 26 -1.67 -13.57 -19.82
CA ASN A 26 -1.25 -13.08 -21.14
C ASN A 26 -0.29 -11.88 -21.06
N GLY A 27 0.44 -11.73 -19.95
CA GLY A 27 1.29 -10.55 -19.69
C GLY A 27 2.44 -10.33 -20.67
N ASP A 28 2.86 -11.38 -21.38
CA ASP A 28 3.91 -11.36 -22.42
C ASP A 28 3.32 -11.45 -23.84
N SER A 29 2.02 -11.21 -23.99
CA SER A 29 1.35 -11.25 -25.30
C SER A 29 1.57 -9.96 -26.10
N PRO A 30 1.44 -10.00 -27.44
CA PRO A 30 1.42 -8.79 -28.26
C PRO A 30 0.34 -7.78 -27.85
N GLU A 31 -0.77 -8.25 -27.26
CA GLU A 31 -1.82 -7.37 -26.74
C GLU A 31 -1.33 -6.57 -25.52
N ALA A 32 -0.63 -7.22 -24.58
CA ALA A 32 -0.03 -6.55 -23.43
C ALA A 32 1.00 -5.49 -23.87
N ASP A 33 1.82 -5.82 -24.87
CA ASP A 33 2.80 -4.89 -25.42
C ASP A 33 2.15 -3.69 -26.12
N ALA A 34 1.07 -3.92 -26.88
CA ALA A 34 0.32 -2.84 -27.50
C ALA A 34 -0.30 -1.89 -26.47
N VAL A 35 -0.74 -2.40 -25.32
CA VAL A 35 -1.21 -1.54 -24.21
C VAL A 35 -0.06 -0.74 -23.61
N ARG A 36 1.12 -1.35 -23.40
CA ARG A 36 2.31 -0.64 -22.90
C ARG A 36 2.74 0.47 -23.86
N SER A 37 2.78 0.22 -25.17
CA SER A 37 3.08 1.26 -26.16
C SER A 37 2.08 2.41 -26.13
N GLN A 38 0.78 2.13 -25.95
CA GLN A 38 -0.24 3.17 -25.82
C GLN A 38 -0.08 4.02 -24.55
N MET A 39 0.60 3.51 -23.51
CA MET A 39 0.88 4.27 -22.29
C MET A 39 2.04 5.24 -22.43
N GLU A 40 2.97 5.04 -23.37
CA GLU A 40 4.22 5.83 -23.44
C GLU A 40 4.00 7.34 -23.66
N GLU A 41 3.17 7.70 -24.64
CA GLU A 41 2.88 9.09 -24.98
C GLU A 41 2.12 9.82 -23.85
N PRO A 42 0.98 9.33 -23.34
CA PRO A 42 0.29 9.99 -22.23
C PRO A 42 1.15 9.99 -20.97
N TRP A 43 1.96 8.95 -20.71
CA TRP A 43 2.88 8.93 -19.58
C TRP A 43 3.86 10.11 -19.63
N SER A 44 4.49 10.31 -20.79
CA SER A 44 5.50 11.34 -20.98
C SER A 44 4.93 12.77 -20.89
N ALA A 45 3.63 12.93 -21.07
CA ALA A 45 2.93 14.22 -20.99
C ALA A 45 2.39 14.55 -19.58
N MET A 46 2.40 13.58 -18.64
CA MET A 46 1.97 13.81 -17.25
C MET A 46 3.02 14.59 -16.45
N ALA A 47 2.54 15.32 -15.43
CA ALA A 47 3.42 15.90 -14.41
C ALA A 47 4.10 14.80 -13.57
N ASP A 48 5.27 15.11 -13.00
CA ASP A 48 6.05 14.17 -12.19
C ASP A 48 5.23 13.60 -11.01
N GLU A 49 4.39 14.41 -10.38
CA GLU A 49 3.52 13.96 -9.29
C GLU A 49 2.43 12.98 -9.74
N GLU A 50 1.98 13.09 -11.00
CA GLU A 50 1.00 12.19 -11.60
C GLU A 50 1.64 10.88 -12.05
N GLN A 51 2.83 10.94 -12.63
CA GLN A 51 3.66 9.77 -12.93
C GLN A 51 3.95 8.97 -11.66
N HIS A 52 4.40 9.64 -10.59
CA HIS A 52 4.68 8.98 -9.32
C HIS A 52 3.42 8.34 -8.71
N LEU A 53 2.27 9.00 -8.81
CA LEU A 53 1.00 8.44 -8.34
C LEU A 53 0.60 7.19 -9.14
N LEU A 54 0.84 7.20 -10.45
CA LEU A 54 0.55 6.07 -11.32
C LEU A 54 1.51 4.89 -11.08
N ASP A 55 2.78 5.16 -10.77
CA ASP A 55 3.73 4.13 -10.31
C ASP A 55 3.26 3.45 -9.02
N LEU A 56 2.83 4.24 -8.04
CA LEU A 56 2.25 3.72 -6.79
C LEU A 56 1.01 2.87 -7.10
N LEU A 57 0.14 3.32 -8.00
CA LEU A 57 -1.05 2.56 -8.39
C LEU A 57 -0.69 1.24 -9.06
N SER A 58 0.23 1.25 -10.01
CA SER A 58 0.72 0.06 -10.71
C SER A 58 1.31 -0.97 -9.75
N ALA A 59 2.16 -0.51 -8.84
CA ALA A 59 2.77 -1.36 -7.80
C ALA A 59 1.71 -1.97 -6.87
N ASP A 60 0.69 -1.19 -6.50
CA ASP A 60 -0.41 -1.65 -5.64
C ASP A 60 -1.32 -2.65 -6.31
N VAL A 61 -1.76 -2.37 -7.54
CA VAL A 61 -2.62 -3.28 -8.32
C VAL A 61 -1.92 -4.61 -8.55
N CYS A 62 -0.61 -4.61 -8.80
CA CYS A 62 0.19 -5.84 -8.85
C CYS A 62 0.10 -6.71 -7.57
N THR A 63 -0.18 -6.12 -6.40
CA THR A 63 -0.33 -6.88 -5.14
C THR A 63 -1.69 -7.55 -4.99
N LEU A 64 -2.69 -7.17 -5.79
CA LEU A 64 -4.01 -7.80 -5.76
C LEU A 64 -3.94 -9.26 -6.28
N TRP A 65 -3.05 -9.53 -7.23
CA TRP A 65 -2.96 -10.81 -7.94
C TRP A 65 -1.81 -11.69 -7.48
N LYS A 66 -0.77 -11.10 -6.89
CA LYS A 66 0.42 -11.83 -6.47
C LYS A 66 0.24 -12.37 -5.05
N ALA A 67 0.72 -13.58 -4.82
CA ALA A 67 0.79 -14.15 -3.48
C ALA A 67 1.55 -13.20 -2.52
N PRO A 68 1.14 -13.10 -1.24
CA PRO A 68 1.82 -12.25 -0.27
C PRO A 68 3.32 -12.56 -0.23
N ARG A 69 4.15 -11.54 -0.43
CA ARG A 69 5.61 -11.71 -0.30
C ARG A 69 5.96 -12.10 1.14
N PRO A 70 7.02 -12.92 1.35
CA PRO A 70 7.53 -13.22 2.69
C PRO A 70 7.82 -11.92 3.44
N ARG A 71 7.27 -11.78 4.65
CA ARG A 71 7.42 -10.56 5.45
C ARG A 71 8.84 -10.51 6.02
N GLN A 72 9.65 -9.58 5.54
CA GLN A 72 10.83 -9.14 6.27
C GLN A 72 10.40 -8.18 7.38
N ALA A 73 10.96 -8.33 8.58
CA ALA A 73 10.70 -7.41 9.66
C ALA A 73 11.23 -6.01 9.28
N PRO A 74 10.40 -4.95 9.32
CA PRO A 74 10.87 -3.61 9.05
C PRO A 74 11.90 -3.20 10.11
N ASN A 75 12.91 -2.44 9.70
CA ASN A 75 13.87 -1.86 10.63
C ASN A 75 13.23 -0.65 11.38
N ALA A 76 13.90 -0.16 12.41
CA ALA A 76 13.37 0.93 13.25
C ALA A 76 13.15 2.23 12.47
N GLU A 77 13.99 2.50 11.47
CA GLU A 77 13.89 3.68 10.60
C GLU A 77 12.64 3.63 9.73
N ALA A 78 12.36 2.49 9.08
CA ALA A 78 11.15 2.29 8.29
C ALA A 78 9.88 2.45 9.13
N CYS A 79 9.88 1.92 10.36
CA CYS A 79 8.77 2.12 11.30
C CYS A 79 8.58 3.60 11.66
N ALA A 80 9.66 4.31 11.99
CA ALA A 80 9.60 5.72 12.38
C ALA A 80 9.13 6.62 11.22
N GLY A 81 9.63 6.38 10.00
CA GLY A 81 9.19 7.08 8.79
C GLY A 81 7.71 6.83 8.48
N PHE A 82 7.27 5.58 8.57
CA PHE A 82 5.87 5.22 8.38
C PHE A 82 4.94 5.88 9.40
N ASP A 83 5.31 5.88 10.68
CA ASP A 83 4.54 6.53 11.74
C ASP A 83 4.48 8.06 11.54
N ALA A 84 5.55 8.67 11.02
CA ALA A 84 5.58 10.08 10.70
C ALA A 84 4.65 10.41 9.52
N ALA A 85 4.70 9.62 8.44
CA ALA A 85 3.81 9.76 7.29
C ALA A 85 2.34 9.64 7.68
N LEU A 86 1.99 8.67 8.53
CA LEU A 86 0.63 8.51 9.06
C LEU A 86 0.16 9.73 9.86
N ARG A 87 1.01 10.28 10.72
CA ARG A 87 0.66 11.49 11.50
C ARG A 87 0.50 12.73 10.63
N ALA A 88 1.26 12.82 9.55
CA ALA A 88 1.19 13.91 8.59
C ALA A 88 0.07 13.73 7.56
N GLU A 89 -0.62 12.58 7.56
CA GLU A 89 -1.55 12.18 6.50
C GLU A 89 -0.93 12.26 5.10
N ASP A 90 0.37 11.99 5.01
CA ASP A 90 1.07 11.88 3.73
C ASP A 90 0.77 10.51 3.12
N TRP A 91 -0.41 10.43 2.50
CA TRP A 91 -0.93 9.19 1.93
C TRP A 91 -0.04 8.62 0.82
N ARG A 92 0.72 9.45 0.11
CA ARG A 92 1.68 8.99 -0.90
C ARG A 92 2.84 8.26 -0.24
N GLU A 93 3.41 8.84 0.82
CA GLU A 93 4.51 8.23 1.56
C GLU A 93 4.06 6.98 2.35
N VAL A 94 2.81 6.95 2.82
CA VAL A 94 2.20 5.76 3.42
C VAL A 94 2.18 4.60 2.40
N LEU A 95 1.72 4.84 1.18
CA LEU A 95 1.71 3.84 0.11
C LEU A 95 3.13 3.37 -0.24
N ALA A 96 4.05 4.32 -0.47
CA ALA A 96 5.45 4.03 -0.79
C ALA A 96 6.12 3.19 0.32
N SER A 97 5.85 3.51 1.59
CA SER A 97 6.37 2.76 2.73
C SER A 97 5.83 1.33 2.78
N LEU A 98 4.54 1.12 2.52
CA LEU A 98 3.93 -0.21 2.45
C LEU A 98 4.47 -1.06 1.28
N HIS A 99 4.97 -0.44 0.21
CA HIS A 99 5.70 -1.13 -0.86
C HIS A 99 7.12 -1.49 -0.47
N ARG A 100 7.88 -0.52 0.06
CA ARG A 100 9.29 -0.72 0.43
C ARG A 100 9.45 -1.71 1.58
N ALA A 101 8.52 -1.71 2.54
CA ALA A 101 8.56 -2.58 3.71
C ALA A 101 7.19 -3.26 3.96
N PRO A 102 6.87 -4.35 3.24
CA PRO A 102 5.60 -5.07 3.39
C PRO A 102 5.34 -5.66 4.77
N GLY A 103 6.37 -5.71 5.64
CA GLY A 103 6.24 -6.14 7.03
C GLY A 103 5.76 -5.07 8.02
N LEU A 104 5.53 -3.83 7.57
CA LEU A 104 5.01 -2.73 8.41
C LEU A 104 3.59 -2.99 8.94
N ALA A 105 2.80 -3.78 8.22
CA ALA A 105 1.47 -4.21 8.63
C ALA A 105 1.21 -5.66 8.18
N ASP A 106 0.26 -6.34 8.82
CA ASP A 106 -0.23 -7.60 8.26
C ASP A 106 -1.05 -7.35 6.97
N PRO A 107 -1.21 -8.33 6.06
CA PRO A 107 -1.87 -8.14 4.77
C PRO A 107 -3.28 -7.56 4.86
N PRO A 108 -4.18 -8.01 5.77
CA PRO A 108 -5.49 -7.39 5.89
C PRO A 108 -5.40 -5.91 6.28
N ARG A 109 -4.55 -5.56 7.27
CA ARG A 109 -4.37 -4.16 7.68
C ARG A 109 -3.70 -3.34 6.60
N ALA A 110 -2.68 -3.86 5.94
CA ALA A 110 -1.99 -3.19 4.83
C ALA A 110 -2.95 -2.89 3.68
N ALA A 111 -3.86 -3.83 3.35
CA ALA A 111 -4.90 -3.60 2.35
C ALA A 111 -5.87 -2.49 2.79
N LEU A 112 -6.33 -2.48 4.04
CA LEU A 112 -7.18 -1.38 4.55
C LEU A 112 -6.46 -0.02 4.56
N MET A 113 -5.17 0.01 4.87
CA MET A 113 -4.38 1.25 4.85
C MET A 113 -4.19 1.78 3.43
N ARG A 114 -3.98 0.89 2.45
CA ARG A 114 -4.00 1.25 1.01
C ARG A 114 -5.36 1.79 0.61
N ALA A 115 -6.45 1.15 1.01
CA ALA A 115 -7.79 1.65 0.73
C ALA A 115 -8.02 3.07 1.28
N GLN A 116 -7.60 3.32 2.52
CA GLN A 116 -7.69 4.65 3.12
C GLN A 116 -6.87 5.68 2.35
N ALA A 117 -5.62 5.36 2.02
CA ALA A 117 -4.74 6.24 1.25
C ALA A 117 -5.32 6.55 -0.13
N TRP A 118 -5.77 5.56 -0.88
CA TRP A 118 -6.37 5.75 -2.21
C TRP A 118 -7.65 6.58 -2.17
N ARG A 119 -8.50 6.38 -1.17
CA ARG A 119 -9.71 7.21 -0.99
C ARG A 119 -9.33 8.67 -0.69
N ALA A 120 -8.35 8.91 0.16
CA ALA A 120 -7.87 10.25 0.47
C ALA A 120 -7.20 10.94 -0.73
N LEU A 121 -6.58 10.17 -1.62
CA LEU A 121 -5.98 10.64 -2.87
C LEU A 121 -7.00 10.85 -4.01
N GLY A 122 -8.29 10.54 -3.79
CA GLY A 122 -9.37 10.76 -4.74
C GLY A 122 -9.66 9.57 -5.68
N HIS A 123 -9.22 8.37 -5.32
CA HIS A 123 -9.41 7.13 -6.10
C HIS A 123 -10.30 6.12 -5.35
N PRO A 124 -11.62 6.38 -5.23
CA PRO A 124 -12.52 5.54 -4.44
C PRO A 124 -12.68 4.12 -5.01
N ASP A 125 -12.66 3.96 -6.33
CA ASP A 125 -12.77 2.64 -6.97
C ASP A 125 -11.62 1.71 -6.55
N VAL A 126 -10.39 2.22 -6.56
CA VAL A 126 -9.18 1.50 -6.12
C VAL A 126 -9.28 1.17 -4.63
N ALA A 127 -9.80 2.11 -3.83
CA ALA A 127 -10.03 1.87 -2.42
C ALA A 127 -10.99 0.70 -2.17
N ASP A 128 -12.05 0.58 -2.96
CA ASP A 128 -13.03 -0.50 -2.83
C ASP A 128 -12.44 -1.87 -3.20
N GLU A 129 -11.55 -1.93 -4.20
CA GLU A 129 -10.79 -3.13 -4.55
C GLU A 129 -9.92 -3.62 -3.37
N PHE A 130 -9.24 -2.71 -2.69
CA PHE A 130 -8.44 -3.03 -1.50
C PHE A 130 -9.28 -3.41 -0.27
N ILE A 131 -10.48 -2.84 -0.11
CA ILE A 131 -11.45 -3.26 0.91
C ILE A 131 -11.89 -4.71 0.63
N ALA A 132 -12.19 -5.04 -0.63
CA ALA A 132 -12.55 -6.40 -1.02
C ALA A 132 -11.41 -7.38 -0.76
N LEU A 133 -10.16 -7.00 -1.09
CA LEU A 133 -8.97 -7.80 -0.77
C LEU A 133 -8.83 -8.04 0.74
N ALA A 134 -8.97 -6.99 1.56
CA ALA A 134 -8.87 -7.13 3.02
C ALA A 134 -9.88 -8.15 3.56
N ARG A 135 -11.12 -8.13 3.05
CA ARG A 135 -12.17 -9.11 3.42
C ARG A 135 -11.77 -10.53 3.03
N ARG A 136 -11.36 -10.75 1.77
CA ARG A 136 -10.92 -12.07 1.30
C ARG A 136 -9.78 -12.63 2.15
N LEU A 137 -8.81 -11.78 2.53
CA LEU A 137 -7.67 -12.18 3.37
C LEU A 137 -8.09 -12.54 4.80
N LEU A 138 -9.10 -11.85 5.36
CA LEU A 138 -9.67 -12.19 6.67
C LEU A 138 -10.46 -13.51 6.60
N ASP A 139 -11.22 -13.72 5.54
CA ASP A 139 -12.03 -14.93 5.34
C ASP A 139 -11.17 -16.17 5.06
N SER A 140 -10.00 -15.97 4.41
CA SER A 140 -9.06 -17.04 4.06
C SER A 140 -8.08 -17.37 5.19
N ALA A 141 -8.06 -16.59 6.27
CA ALA A 141 -7.23 -16.89 7.43
C ALA A 141 -7.85 -18.06 8.20
N PRO A 142 -7.10 -19.14 8.48
CA PRO A 142 -7.61 -20.19 9.36
C PRO A 142 -8.00 -19.57 10.71
N PRO A 143 -9.10 -20.01 11.34
CA PRO A 143 -9.53 -19.50 12.64
C PRO A 143 -8.47 -19.86 13.69
N GLY A 144 -7.53 -18.94 13.94
CA GLY A 144 -6.53 -19.13 14.98
C GLY A 144 -5.15 -18.62 14.63
N ASN A 145 -4.98 -17.30 14.50
CA ASN A 145 -3.79 -16.64 15.05
C ASN A 145 -3.98 -15.13 15.26
N THR A 146 -5.07 -14.73 15.91
CA THR A 146 -5.14 -13.42 16.59
C THR A 146 -4.33 -13.48 17.89
N ALA A 147 -3.09 -13.97 17.83
CA ALA A 147 -2.08 -13.63 18.82
C ALA A 147 -1.62 -12.21 18.51
N VAL A 148 -2.49 -11.24 18.83
CA VAL A 148 -2.04 -9.91 19.23
C VAL A 148 -1.01 -10.18 20.31
N ARG A 149 0.28 -10.12 19.96
CA ARG A 149 1.36 -10.00 20.94
C ARG A 149 1.14 -8.66 21.62
N ARG A 150 0.23 -8.62 22.60
CA ARG A 150 0.32 -7.67 23.70
C ARG A 150 1.71 -7.92 24.24
N ARG A 151 2.66 -7.00 23.99
CA ARG A 151 3.89 -6.96 24.76
C ARG A 151 3.43 -6.93 26.21
N ARG A 152 3.58 -8.06 26.92
CA ARG A 152 3.69 -8.06 28.37
C ARG A 152 4.95 -7.25 28.63
N THR A 153 4.79 -5.94 28.79
CA THR A 153 5.78 -5.15 29.49
C THR A 153 5.91 -5.82 30.85
N LYS A 154 7.08 -6.41 31.11
CA LYS A 154 7.48 -6.72 32.48
C LYS A 154 7.32 -5.42 33.27
N PRO A 155 6.78 -5.44 34.50
CA PRO A 155 6.81 -4.26 35.34
C PRO A 155 8.27 -3.83 35.45
N VAL A 156 8.55 -2.62 34.99
CA VAL A 156 9.82 -1.96 35.28
C VAL A 156 9.80 -1.70 36.77
N ASP A 157 10.66 -2.38 37.52
CA ASP A 157 10.98 -2.01 38.89
C ASP A 157 11.52 -0.58 38.86
N LEU A 158 10.65 0.37 39.22
CA LEU A 158 11.02 1.75 39.49
C LEU A 158 11.81 1.75 40.81
N PRO A 159 13.06 2.26 40.85
CA PRO A 159 13.73 2.52 42.11
C PRO A 159 12.95 3.60 42.86
N MET A 160 12.32 3.15 43.94
CA MET A 160 11.60 3.94 44.92
C MET A 160 12.52 5.07 45.43
N PHE A 161 12.11 6.31 45.19
CA PHE A 161 12.66 7.49 45.87
C PHE A 161 12.71 7.24 47.37
N ARG A 162 13.91 7.17 47.96
CA ARG A 162 14.10 7.46 49.37
C ARG A 162 14.60 8.89 49.48
N SER A 163 13.69 9.77 49.87
CA SER A 163 14.01 11.09 50.39
C SER A 163 14.95 10.98 51.57
N ALA A 164 15.90 11.91 51.63
CA ALA A 164 16.67 12.23 52.81
C ALA A 164 15.73 12.65 53.95
N GLU A 165 16.10 12.31 55.18
CA GLU A 165 15.92 13.19 56.34
C GLU A 165 16.94 12.81 57.43
N ALA A 166 17.61 13.87 57.91
CA ALA A 166 18.40 14.11 59.12
C ALA A 166 19.00 12.94 59.92
#